data_AF-C1L7W4-F1
#
_entry.id   AF-C1L7W4-F1
#
_cell.length_a   1.000
_cell.length_b   1.000
_cell.length_c   1.000
_cell.angle_alpha   90.00
_cell.angle_beta   90.00
_cell.angle_gamma   90.00
#
_symmetry.space_group_name_H-M   'P 1'
#
loop_
_entity.id
_entity.type
_entity.pdbx_description
1 polymer ?
#
loop_
_entity_poly.entity_id
_entity_poly.type
_entity_poly.pdbx_seq_one_letter_code
_entity_poly.pdbx_strand_id
1 'polypeptide(L)'
;MEPFVQVFFAIDKDETETISIDELKSYVAANNLDEMMVTKWQTLFDPNRTGKITFKKFCEVLGLSPAQAVAMKTQHQSATMKLHPDVTVIYEQLPLDKQIAISNKTIELAKSTKKLDEKIKLFN
;
A
#
# COMPACT_ATOMS: atom_id res chain seq x y z
N MET A 1 17.79 0.85 -7.26
CA MET A 1 17.16 -0.47 -7.42
C MET A 1 15.74 -0.33 -6.92
N GLU A 2 14.73 -0.72 -7.71
CA GLU A 2 13.36 -0.76 -7.20
C GLU A 2 13.26 -1.84 -6.10
N PRO A 3 12.62 -1.54 -4.96
CA PRO A 3 12.33 -2.54 -3.94
C PRO A 3 11.61 -3.74 -4.56
N PHE A 4 12.11 -4.96 -4.33
CA PHE A 4 11.52 -6.22 -4.83
C PHE A 4 10.01 -6.32 -4.55
N VAL A 5 9.55 -5.73 -3.45
CA VAL A 5 8.15 -5.63 -3.05
C VAL A 5 7.29 -4.87 -4.08
N GLN A 6 7.82 -3.85 -4.74
CA GLN A 6 7.09 -3.12 -5.78
C GLN A 6 6.92 -3.93 -7.04
N VAL A 7 7.98 -4.66 -7.41
CA VAL A 7 7.93 -5.56 -8.56
C VAL A 7 6.83 -6.61 -8.34
N PHE A 8 6.67 -7.11 -7.11
CA PHE A 8 5.56 -8.01 -6.77
C PHE A 8 4.19 -7.38 -7.08
N PHE A 9 3.92 -6.17 -6.56
CA PHE A 9 2.64 -5.48 -6.79
C PHE A 9 2.45 -5.01 -8.23
N ALA A 10 3.53 -4.78 -8.98
CA ALA A 10 3.44 -4.42 -10.39
C ALA A 10 3.07 -5.63 -11.29
N ILE A 11 3.40 -6.83 -10.84
CA ILE A 11 3.04 -8.09 -11.51
C ILE A 11 1.61 -8.53 -11.13
N ASP A 12 1.26 -8.46 -9.84
CA ASP A 12 -0.05 -8.83 -9.27
C ASP A 12 -1.13 -7.77 -9.56
N LYS A 13 -1.50 -7.63 -10.85
CA LYS A 13 -2.42 -6.56 -11.31
C LYS A 13 -3.86 -6.75 -10.86
N ASP A 14 -4.27 -7.98 -10.56
CA ASP A 14 -5.61 -8.31 -10.09
C ASP A 14 -5.73 -8.22 -8.55
N GLU A 15 -4.64 -7.85 -7.87
CA GLU A 15 -4.53 -7.73 -6.41
C GLU A 15 -4.99 -9.00 -5.67
N THR A 16 -4.72 -10.18 -6.23
CA THR A 16 -5.02 -11.47 -5.59
C THR A 16 -3.97 -11.91 -4.58
N GLU A 17 -2.94 -11.08 -4.36
CA GLU A 17 -1.78 -11.36 -3.52
C GLU A 17 -1.00 -12.60 -3.99
N THR A 18 -1.17 -12.98 -5.26
CA THR A 18 -0.63 -14.21 -5.82
C THR A 18 -0.25 -14.03 -7.29
N ILE A 19 1.04 -14.12 -7.59
CA ILE A 19 1.54 -14.04 -8.95
C ILE A 19 1.51 -15.42 -9.60
N SER A 20 0.78 -15.55 -10.72
CA SER A 20 0.89 -16.70 -11.61
C SER A 20 2.14 -16.62 -12.49
N ILE A 21 2.58 -17.78 -13.01
CA ILE A 21 3.73 -17.83 -13.92
C ILE A 21 3.46 -17.02 -15.20
N ASP A 22 2.22 -16.99 -15.67
CA ASP A 22 1.87 -16.27 -16.90
C ASP A 22 1.89 -14.75 -16.69
N GLU A 23 1.49 -14.25 -15.51
CA GLU A 23 1.64 -12.84 -15.14
C GLU A 23 3.10 -12.43 -15.04
N LEU A 24 3.94 -13.27 -14.41
CA LEU A 24 5.37 -13.03 -14.32
C LEU A 24 6.04 -13.00 -15.71
N LYS A 25 5.71 -13.96 -16.60
CA LYS A 25 6.18 -13.96 -17.98
C LYS A 25 5.73 -12.71 -18.74
N SER A 26 4.47 -12.34 -18.59
CA SER A 26 3.89 -11.15 -19.23
C SER A 26 4.60 -9.88 -18.78
N TYR A 27 4.92 -9.76 -17.48
CA TYR A 27 5.68 -8.64 -16.94
C TYR A 27 7.12 -8.60 -17.48
N VAL A 28 7.81 -9.74 -17.53
CA VAL A 28 9.18 -9.84 -18.08
C VAL A 28 9.21 -9.42 -19.54
N ALA A 29 8.28 -9.92 -20.35
CA ALA A 29 8.17 -9.56 -21.76
C ALA A 29 7.83 -8.08 -21.97
N ALA A 30 6.88 -7.54 -21.20
CA ALA A 30 6.44 -6.15 -21.32
C ALA A 30 7.54 -5.14 -20.95
N ASN A 31 8.48 -5.52 -20.07
CA ASN A 31 9.56 -4.65 -19.60
C ASN A 31 10.92 -4.97 -20.25
N ASN A 32 10.95 -5.82 -21.29
CA ASN A 32 12.17 -6.29 -21.95
C ASN A 32 13.24 -6.81 -20.96
N LEU A 33 12.81 -7.58 -19.96
CA LEU A 33 13.68 -8.20 -18.96
C LEU A 33 14.18 -9.58 -19.45
N ASP A 34 15.25 -10.06 -18.84
CA ASP A 34 15.81 -11.39 -19.13
C ASP A 34 14.81 -12.50 -18.76
N GLU A 35 14.53 -13.41 -19.69
CA GLU A 35 13.65 -14.57 -19.47
C GLU A 35 14.11 -15.46 -18.31
N MET A 36 15.41 -15.50 -18.01
CA MET A 36 15.93 -16.20 -16.84
C MET A 36 15.38 -15.66 -15.51
N MET A 37 14.83 -14.46 -15.49
CA MET A 37 14.15 -13.90 -14.32
C MET A 37 12.97 -14.79 -13.90
N VAL A 38 12.22 -15.35 -14.85
CA VAL A 38 11.09 -16.25 -14.56
C VAL A 38 11.59 -17.48 -13.81
N THR A 39 12.64 -18.13 -14.31
CA THR A 39 13.24 -19.31 -13.69
C THR A 39 13.82 -19.02 -12.30
N LYS A 40 14.47 -17.86 -12.12
CA LYS A 40 15.00 -17.44 -10.82
C LYS A 40 13.89 -17.23 -9.81
N TRP A 41 12.82 -16.54 -10.19
CA TRP A 41 11.67 -16.29 -9.32
C TRP A 41 10.94 -17.56 -8.93
N GLN A 42 10.74 -18.48 -9.88
CA GLN A 42 10.19 -19.81 -9.57
C GLN A 42 11.08 -20.57 -8.58
N THR A 43 12.39 -20.54 -8.78
CA THR A 43 13.35 -21.25 -7.90
C THR A 43 13.34 -20.67 -6.48
N LEU A 44 13.26 -19.35 -6.35
CA LEU A 44 13.34 -18.66 -5.05
C LEU A 44 12.00 -18.67 -4.31
N PHE A 45 10.90 -18.42 -5.01
CA PHE A 45 9.61 -18.11 -4.39
C PHE A 45 8.53 -19.19 -4.60
N ASP A 46 8.73 -20.14 -5.52
CA ASP A 46 7.85 -21.31 -5.71
C ASP A 46 8.64 -22.64 -5.66
N PRO A 47 9.32 -22.95 -4.54
CA PRO A 47 10.16 -24.14 -4.43
C PRO A 47 9.36 -25.45 -4.60
N ASN A 48 8.07 -25.42 -4.31
CA ASN A 48 7.16 -26.57 -4.43
C ASN A 48 6.54 -26.69 -5.83
N ARG A 49 6.89 -25.80 -6.78
CA ARG A 49 6.36 -25.78 -8.15
C ARG A 49 4.83 -25.81 -8.21
N THR A 50 4.20 -25.03 -7.34
CA THR A 50 2.75 -24.85 -7.30
C THR A 50 2.23 -24.08 -8.52
N GLY A 51 3.11 -23.41 -9.26
CA GLY A 51 2.77 -22.53 -10.38
C GLY A 51 2.30 -21.14 -9.93
N LYS A 52 2.44 -20.83 -8.64
CA LYS A 52 1.99 -19.58 -8.03
C LYS A 52 3.00 -19.09 -7.00
N ILE A 53 3.23 -17.79 -6.96
CA ILE A 53 4.09 -17.12 -5.98
C ILE A 53 3.20 -16.25 -5.10
N THR A 54 2.99 -16.68 -3.84
CA THR A 54 2.15 -15.93 -2.90
C THR A 54 2.93 -14.81 -2.22
N PHE A 55 2.23 -13.72 -1.88
CA PHE A 55 2.84 -12.58 -1.18
C PHE A 55 3.47 -13.00 0.16
N LYS A 56 2.82 -13.93 0.88
CA LYS A 56 3.36 -14.51 2.10
C LYS A 56 4.72 -15.17 1.88
N LYS A 57 4.82 -16.05 0.87
CA LYS A 57 6.07 -16.76 0.57
C LYS A 57 7.16 -15.80 0.11
N PHE A 58 6.78 -14.79 -0.66
CA PHE A 58 7.66 -13.72 -1.09
C PHE A 58 8.26 -12.96 0.10
N CYS A 59 7.43 -12.53 1.06
CA CYS A 59 7.89 -11.87 2.29
C CYS A 59 8.81 -12.77 3.13
N GLU A 60 8.47 -14.06 3.29
CA GLU A 60 9.28 -15.04 4.01
C GLU A 60 10.70 -15.15 3.43
N VAL A 61 10.83 -15.24 2.10
CA VAL A 61 12.13 -15.38 1.42
C VAL A 61 12.96 -14.10 1.53
N LEU A 62 12.30 -12.93 1.50
CA LEU A 62 12.98 -11.64 1.66
C LEU A 62 13.28 -11.27 3.13
N GLY A 63 12.85 -12.08 4.10
CA GLY A 63 13.01 -11.78 5.52
C GLY A 63 12.20 -10.57 5.98
N LEU A 64 11.10 -10.26 5.29
CA LEU A 64 10.22 -9.14 5.59
C LEU A 64 8.99 -9.63 6.36
N SER A 65 8.48 -8.82 7.30
CA SER A 65 7.13 -9.03 7.80
C SER A 65 6.09 -8.52 6.79
N PRO A 66 4.89 -9.13 6.71
CA PRO A 66 3.84 -8.64 5.81
C PRO A 66 3.50 -7.17 6.03
N ALA A 67 3.50 -6.70 7.28
CA ALA A 67 3.27 -5.30 7.61
C ALA A 67 4.36 -4.36 7.05
N GLN A 68 5.63 -4.78 7.07
CA GLN A 68 6.73 -4.02 6.47
C GLN A 68 6.61 -3.96 4.95
N ALA A 69 6.27 -5.08 4.31
CA ALA A 69 6.08 -5.13 2.86
C ALA A 69 4.89 -4.27 2.39
N VAL A 70 3.77 -4.27 3.13
CA VAL A 70 2.64 -3.38 2.87
C VAL A 70 3.01 -1.91 3.06
N ALA A 71 3.76 -1.57 4.12
CA ALA A 71 4.24 -0.19 4.32
C ALA A 71 5.13 0.28 3.14
N MET A 72 5.93 -0.62 2.55
CA MET A 72 6.73 -0.33 1.36
C MET A 72 5.89 -0.11 0.09
N LYS A 73 4.70 -0.73 -0.03
CA LYS A 73 3.72 -0.43 -1.10
C LYS A 73 3.26 1.03 -0.99
N THR A 74 2.84 1.43 0.21
CA THR A 74 2.27 2.75 0.47
C THR A 74 3.29 3.87 0.31
N GLN A 75 4.52 3.67 0.81
CA GLN A 75 5.58 4.69 0.74
C GLN A 75 6.09 5.03 -0.67
N HIS A 76 5.85 4.18 -1.67
CA HIS A 76 6.28 4.45 -3.05
C HIS A 76 5.15 4.86 -3.99
N GLN A 77 3.89 4.56 -3.69
CA GLN A 77 2.77 5.20 -4.39
C GLN A 77 2.80 6.72 -4.23
N SER A 78 3.24 7.21 -3.07
CA SER A 78 3.48 8.63 -2.83
C SER A 78 4.71 9.20 -3.53
N ALA A 79 5.73 8.37 -3.82
CA ALA A 79 6.91 8.78 -4.56
C ALA A 79 6.67 8.89 -6.08
N THR A 80 5.74 8.10 -6.63
CA THR A 80 5.36 8.12 -8.06
C THR A 80 4.23 9.09 -8.37
N MET A 81 3.37 9.42 -7.41
CA MET A 81 2.44 10.54 -7.47
C MET A 81 3.16 11.85 -7.10
N LYS A 82 4.06 12.32 -7.97
CA LYS A 82 4.65 13.66 -7.82
C LYS A 82 3.55 14.69 -8.04
N LEU A 83 3.12 15.33 -6.96
CA LEU A 83 2.31 16.54 -7.04
C LEU A 83 3.11 17.64 -7.78
N HIS A 84 2.39 18.55 -8.44
CA HIS A 84 3.01 19.68 -9.14
C HIS A 84 4.02 20.40 -8.23
N PRO A 85 5.14 20.96 -8.73
CA PRO A 85 6.17 21.61 -7.92
C PRO A 85 5.65 22.66 -6.92
N ASP A 86 4.51 23.28 -7.23
CA ASP A 86 3.89 24.30 -6.37
C ASP A 86 3.07 23.73 -5.20
N VAL A 87 2.90 22.41 -5.12
CA VAL A 87 2.14 21.74 -4.06
C VAL A 87 3.10 21.09 -3.08
N THR A 88 3.12 21.60 -1.85
CA THR A 88 3.92 21.02 -0.76
C THR A 88 3.06 20.10 0.09
N VAL A 89 3.44 18.83 0.18
CA VAL A 89 2.82 17.88 1.11
C VAL A 89 3.40 18.11 2.51
N ILE A 90 2.54 18.51 3.45
CA ILE A 90 2.93 18.76 4.85
C ILE A 90 2.92 17.44 5.64
N TYR A 91 1.94 16.57 5.37
CA TYR A 91 1.86 15.21 5.92
C TYR A 91 1.22 14.28 4.90
N GLU A 92 1.91 13.19 4.55
CA GLU A 92 1.35 12.12 3.72
C GLU A 92 0.46 11.17 4.53
N GLN A 93 0.91 10.87 5.76
CA GLN A 93 0.19 10.08 6.74
C GLN A 93 0.16 10.90 8.02
N LEU A 94 -1.04 11.21 8.50
CA LEU A 94 -1.21 12.07 9.66
C LEU A 94 -0.63 11.38 10.91
N PRO A 95 0.35 11.97 11.61
CA PRO A 95 0.91 11.39 12.83
C PRO A 95 -0.17 11.16 13.91
N LEU A 96 0.02 10.14 14.75
CA LEU A 96 -1.00 9.71 15.72
C LEU A 96 -1.38 10.83 16.71
N ASP A 97 -0.43 11.66 17.14
CA ASP A 97 -0.69 12.82 18.00
C ASP A 97 -1.67 13.81 17.35
N LYS A 98 -1.53 14.03 16.04
CA LYS A 98 -2.42 14.90 15.26
C LYS A 98 -3.77 14.24 15.03
N GLN A 99 -3.82 12.93 14.80
CA GLN A 99 -5.09 12.19 14.70
C GLN A 99 -5.91 12.32 16.00
N ILE A 100 -5.24 12.16 17.16
CA ILE A 100 -5.87 12.33 18.47
C ILE A 100 -6.40 13.76 18.63
N ALA A 101 -5.60 14.77 18.28
CA ALA A 101 -6.00 16.16 18.39
C ALA A 101 -7.24 16.49 17.53
N ILE A 102 -7.26 16.04 16.27
CA ILE A 102 -8.39 16.26 15.35
C ILE A 102 -9.63 15.52 15.85
N SER A 103 -9.49 14.26 16.27
CA SER A 103 -10.60 13.47 16.81
C SER A 103 -11.25 14.15 18.02
N ASN A 104 -10.44 14.57 18.99
CA ASN A 104 -10.93 15.28 20.18
C ASN A 104 -11.63 16.60 19.82
N LYS A 105 -11.05 17.38 18.90
CA LYS A 105 -11.66 18.65 18.47
C LYS A 105 -12.98 18.44 17.74
N THR A 106 -13.07 17.40 16.92
CA THR A 106 -14.31 17.03 16.22
C THR A 106 -15.42 16.68 17.20
N ILE A 107 -15.11 15.89 18.24
CA ILE A 107 -16.06 15.54 19.30
C ILE A 107 -16.52 16.78 20.07
N GLU A 108 -15.62 17.70 20.40
CA GLU A 108 -15.93 18.96 21.08
C GLU A 108 -16.90 19.84 20.27
N LEU A 109 -16.61 20.01 18.98
CA LEU A 109 -17.44 20.79 18.07
C LEU A 109 -18.82 20.14 17.90
N ALA A 110 -18.88 18.82 17.68
CA ALA A 110 -20.14 18.10 17.54
C ALA A 110 -21.03 18.21 18.80
N LYS A 111 -20.43 18.18 20.00
CA LYS A 111 -21.16 18.40 21.27
C LYS A 111 -21.69 19.82 21.38
N SER A 112 -20.88 20.80 20.98
CA SER A 112 -21.28 22.22 20.98
C SER A 112 -22.42 22.51 20.01
N THR A 113 -22.43 21.88 18.83
CA THR A 113 -23.53 22.00 17.86
C THR A 113 -24.84 21.43 18.40
N LYS A 114 -24.82 20.23 19.01
CA LYS A 114 -26.02 19.63 19.64
C LYS A 114 -26.59 20.52 20.75
N LYS A 115 -25.72 21.13 21.55
CA LYS A 115 -26.12 22.04 22.64
C LYS A 115 -26.74 23.34 22.10
N LEU A 116 -26.29 23.81 20.93
CA LEU A 116 -26.87 24.97 20.25
C LEU A 116 -28.26 24.65 19.69
N ASP A 117 -28.43 23.49 19.06
CA ASP A 117 -29.71 23.03 18.51
C ASP A 117 -30.78 22.83 19.60
N GLU A 118 -30.41 22.26 20.76
CA GLU A 118 -31.30 22.13 21.91
C GLU A 118 -31.70 23.49 22.49
N LYS A 119 -30.76 24.44 22.53
CA LYS A 119 -31.02 25.79 23.03
C LYS A 119 -31.98 26.54 22.11
N ILE A 120 -31.82 26.44 20.79
CA ILE A 120 -32.72 27.07 19.80
C ILE A 120 -34.14 26.49 19.89
N LYS A 121 -34.30 25.19 20.14
CA LYS A 121 -35.61 24.56 20.37
C LYS A 121 -36.32 25.04 21.64
N LEU A 122 -35.61 25.60 22.61
CA LEU A 122 -36.19 26.12 23.86
C LEU A 122 -36.72 27.55 23.72
N PHE A 123 -36.38 28.25 22.63
CA PHE A 123 -36.74 29.66 22.38
C PHE A 123 -37.81 29.85 21.29
N ASN A 124 -38.36 28.76 20.73
CA ASN A 124 -39.50 28.74 19.81
C ASN A 124 -40.68 27.99 20.44
#